data_AF-A0AAW0MBW0-F1
#
_entry.id   AF-A0AAW0MBW0-F1
#
_cell.length_a   1.000
_cell.length_b   1.000
_cell.length_c   1.000
_cell.angle_alpha   90.00
_cell.angle_beta   90.00
_cell.angle_gamma   90.00
#
_symmetry.space_group_name_H-M   'P 1'
#
loop_
_entity.id
_entity.type
_entity.pdbx_description
1 polymer ?
#
loop_
_entity_poly.entity_id
_entity_poly.type
_entity_poly.pdbx_seq_one_letter_code
_entity_poly.pdbx_strand_id
1 'polypeptide(L)' 'MSILSTAGSGKFSSYRTIVQYVKEIWNIEECRVP' A
#
# COMPACT_ATOMS: atom_id res chain seq x y z
N MET A 1 2.66 12.79 22.48
CA MET A 1 1.89 12.73 21.22
C MET A 1 2.77 12.22 20.08
N SER A 2 3.18 10.95 20.14
CA SER A 2 4.07 10.33 19.13
C SER A 2 3.49 8.98 18.70
N ILE A 3 3.03 8.18 19.66
CA ILE A 3 2.39 6.88 19.44
C ILE A 3 1.13 6.99 18.56
N LEU A 4 0.27 7.98 18.82
CA LEU A 4 -0.97 8.18 18.04
C LEU A 4 -0.68 8.62 16.59
N SER A 5 0.38 9.39 16.37
CA SER A 5 0.80 9.81 15.02
C SER A 5 1.31 8.62 14.20
N THR A 6 2.12 7.75 14.81
CA THR A 6 2.58 6.50 14.16
C THR A 6 1.43 5.52 13.94
N ALA A 7 0.49 5.40 14.87
CA ALA A 7 -0.68 4.52 14.74
C ALA A 7 -1.61 4.93 13.57
N GLY A 8 -1.73 6.23 13.28
CA GLY A 8 -2.51 6.75 12.14
C GLY A 8 -1.77 6.76 10.80
N SER A 9 -0.45 6.53 10.80
CA SER A 9 0.39 6.65 9.61
C SER A 9 0.19 5.50 8.60
N GLY A 10 -0.50 4.42 8.99
CA GLY A 10 -0.76 3.26 8.12
C GLY A 10 -1.46 3.60 6.80
N LYS A 11 -2.29 4.66 6.78
CA LYS A 11 -2.98 5.13 5.56
C LYS A 11 -2.03 5.71 4.51
N PHE A 12 -0.86 6.18 4.93
CA PHE A 12 0.18 6.79 4.08
C PHE A 12 1.26 5.81 3.63
N SER A 13 1.06 4.51 3.86
CA SER A 13 1.98 3.49 3.36
C SER A 13 1.95 3.41 1.84
N SER A 14 3.13 3.45 1.20
CA SER A 14 3.31 3.30 -0.25
C SER A 14 2.74 1.98 -0.78
N TYR A 15 2.63 0.96 0.09
CA TYR A 15 2.02 -0.34 -0.25
C TYR A 15 0.58 -0.17 -0.72
N ARG A 16 -0.20 0.68 -0.04
CA ARG A 16 -1.59 0.96 -0.42
C ARG A 16 -1.64 1.63 -1.80
N THR A 17 -0.74 2.57 -2.06
CA THR A 17 -0.66 3.27 -3.35
C THR A 17 -0.34 2.30 -4.48
N ILE A 18 0.67 1.44 -4.32
CA ILE A 18 1.01 0.45 -5.36
C ILE A 18 -0.16 -0.50 -5.63
N VAL A 19 -0.86 -1.00 -4.61
CA VAL A 19 -2.03 -1.86 -4.81
C VAL A 19 -3.14 -1.15 -5.60
N GLN A 20 -3.36 0.15 -5.37
CA GLN A 20 -4.33 0.94 -6.15
C GLN A 20 -3.88 1.10 -7.61
N TYR A 21 -2.60 1.43 -7.86
CA TYR A 21 -2.06 1.53 -9.22
C TYR A 21 -2.15 0.20 -9.97
N VAL A 22 -1.80 -0.89 -9.30
CA VAL A 22 -1.87 -2.26 -9.84
C VAL A 22 -3.30 -2.62 -10.24
N LYS A 23 -4.28 -2.32 -9.39
CA LYS A 23 -5.69 -2.69 -9.61
C LYS A 23 -6.41 -1.78 -10.61
N GLU A 24 -6.19 -0.48 -10.55
CA GLU A 24 -7.01 0.51 -11.27
C GLU A 24 -6.37 0.99 -12.57
N ILE A 25 -5.04 0.93 -12.71
CA ILE A 25 -4.33 1.49 -13.86
C ILE A 25 -3.61 0.40 -14.64
N TRP A 26 -2.81 -0.43 -13.97
CA TRP A 26 -1.93 -1.38 -14.65
C TRP A 26 -2.59 -2.74 -14.93
N ASN A 27 -3.66 -3.10 -14.20
CA ASN A 27 -4.39 -4.36 -14.34
C ASN A 27 -3.45 -5.59 -14.36
N ILE A 28 -2.48 -5.61 -13.47
CA ILE A 28 -1.52 -6.71 -13.28
C ILE A 28 -1.83 -7.44 -11.97
N GLU A 29 -1.50 -8.74 -11.89
CA GLU A 29 -1.69 -9.54 -10.69
C GLU A 29 -0.35 -9.83 -9.99
N GLU A 30 -0.40 -10.18 -8.69
CA GLU A 30 0.81 -10.53 -7.95
C GLU A 30 1.46 -11.79 -8.53
N CYS A 31 2.74 -11.69 -8.92
CA CYS A 31 3.52 -12.84 -9.36
C CYS A 31 4.51 -13.20 -8.25
N ARG A 32 4.14 -14.19 -7.41
CA ARG A 32 5.04 -14.72 -6.39
C ARG A 32 5.98 -15.72 -7.05
N VAL A 33 7.28 -15.41 -7.00
CA VAL A 33 8.34 -16.30 -7.47
C VAL A 33 8.43 -17.50 -6.49
N PRO A 34 8.54 -18.75 -6.98
CA PRO A 34 8.64 -19.94 -6.13
C PRO A 34 9.91 -19.95 -5.26
#